data_AF-A0A6L5G1U0-F1
#
_entry.id   AF-A0A6L5G1U0-F1
#
_cell.length_a   1.000
_cell.length_b   1.000
_cell.length_c   1.000
_cell.angle_alpha   90.00
_cell.angle_beta   90.00
_cell.angle_gamma   90.00
#
_symmetry.space_group_name_H-M   'P 1'
#
loop_
_entity.id
_entity.type
_entity.pdbx_description
1 polymer ?
#
loop_
_entity_poly.entity_id
_entity_poly.type
_entity_poly.pdbx_seq_one_letter_code
_entity_poly.pdbx_strand_id
1 'polypeptide(L)'
;MFREISACIDVRTIFPELEKAGVSWNYYGKPEQFHNPLLAVDEIRNTERWDNVIDPERFLEDAAAGELPQVSYVLPPAKVNDHPHPGRSLCVGENWTIGQVNAVMQGPDWERTAIFITWDDFGGIYDHEPPPQVDDLGFGPRVPLIVISPWAKSGHISDTTFEFSSFLALQESLFDIEPLTHRDRNANDMLDLFDFDQEPLDP
;
A
#
# COMPACT_ATOMS: atom_id res chain seq x y z
N MET A 1 -18.59 -2.23 -27.14
CA MET A 1 -19.02 -0.86 -26.81
C MET A 1 -18.45 -0.58 -25.43
N PHE A 2 -17.27 0.04 -25.38
CA PHE A 2 -16.67 0.44 -24.11
C PHE A 2 -17.54 1.59 -23.57
N ARG A 3 -18.15 1.36 -22.41
CA ARG A 3 -18.86 2.41 -21.70
C ARG A 3 -17.79 3.33 -21.15
N GLU A 4 -17.80 4.62 -21.51
CA GLU A 4 -16.99 5.61 -20.80
C GLU A 4 -17.36 5.52 -19.33
N ILE A 5 -16.42 5.03 -18.51
CA ILE A 5 -16.53 5.11 -17.06
C ILE A 5 -16.00 6.50 -16.72
N SER A 6 -16.89 7.45 -16.50
CA SER A 6 -16.49 8.76 -15.98
C SER A 6 -15.91 8.57 -14.58
N ALA A 7 -14.72 9.13 -14.33
CA ALA A 7 -14.23 9.29 -12.97
C ALA A 7 -15.24 10.12 -12.17
N CYS A 8 -15.40 9.79 -10.89
CA CYS A 8 -16.49 10.32 -10.07
C CYS A 8 -16.01 11.25 -8.95
N ILE A 9 -14.69 11.37 -8.76
CA ILE A 9 -14.10 12.06 -7.62
C ILE A 9 -12.96 12.96 -8.11
N ASP A 10 -13.10 14.25 -7.83
CA ASP A 10 -12.05 15.25 -7.91
C ASP A 10 -11.53 15.49 -6.48
N VAL A 11 -10.39 14.88 -6.16
CA VAL A 11 -9.77 14.94 -4.83
C VAL A 11 -8.26 14.96 -4.99
N ARG A 12 -7.58 15.74 -4.16
CA ARG A 12 -6.12 15.73 -4.08
C ARG A 12 -5.66 14.39 -3.51
N THR A 13 -4.74 13.72 -4.22
CA THR A 13 -4.10 12.49 -3.78
C THR A 13 -2.60 12.68 -3.56
N ILE A 14 -1.92 11.62 -3.11
CA ILE A 14 -0.47 11.64 -2.87
C ILE A 14 0.34 11.61 -4.17
N PHE A 15 -0.22 11.04 -5.25
CA PHE A 15 0.52 10.79 -6.49
C PHE A 15 1.04 12.05 -7.19
N PRO A 16 0.24 13.14 -7.34
CA PRO A 16 0.77 14.39 -7.86
C PRO A 16 1.83 15.02 -6.96
N GLU A 17 1.80 14.77 -5.65
CA GLU A 17 2.80 15.32 -4.73
C GLU A 17 4.12 14.53 -4.80
N LEU A 18 4.07 13.21 -4.95
CA LEU A 18 5.24 12.37 -5.25
C LEU A 18 5.94 12.86 -6.53
N GLU A 19 5.18 13.14 -7.59
CA GLU A 19 5.74 13.65 -8.85
C GLU A 19 6.41 15.02 -8.69
N LYS A 20 5.81 15.95 -7.93
CA LYS A 20 6.42 17.25 -7.62
C LYS A 20 7.72 17.10 -6.85
N ALA A 21 7.80 16.11 -5.96
CA ALA A 21 9.01 15.77 -5.21
C ALA A 21 10.04 14.98 -6.06
N GLY A 22 9.72 14.64 -7.32
CA GLY A 22 10.59 13.86 -8.18
C GLY A 22 10.68 12.38 -7.79
N VAL A 23 9.70 11.88 -7.04
CA VAL A 23 9.62 10.49 -6.56
C VAL A 23 8.87 9.64 -7.57
N SER A 24 9.51 8.58 -8.06
CA SER A 24 8.87 7.64 -8.99
C SER A 24 7.85 6.78 -8.26
N TRP A 25 6.71 6.50 -8.91
CA TRP A 25 5.66 5.66 -8.36
C TRP A 25 4.98 4.82 -9.43
N ASN A 26 4.55 3.61 -9.06
CA ASN A 26 3.63 2.78 -9.83
C ASN A 26 2.54 2.22 -8.93
N TYR A 27 1.36 2.01 -9.53
CA TYR A 27 0.27 1.25 -8.95
C TYR A 27 0.08 -0.04 -9.74
N TYR A 28 0.57 -1.15 -9.18
CA TYR A 28 0.47 -2.49 -9.72
C TYR A 28 -0.93 -3.07 -9.40
N GLY A 29 -1.88 -2.86 -10.29
CA GLY A 29 -3.26 -3.30 -10.14
C GLY A 29 -3.99 -3.35 -11.46
N LYS A 30 -4.93 -4.30 -11.62
CA LYS A 30 -5.65 -4.44 -12.89
C LYS A 30 -6.48 -3.16 -13.16
N PRO A 31 -6.31 -2.49 -14.31
CA PRO A 31 -7.00 -1.23 -14.63
C PRO A 31 -8.52 -1.33 -14.54
N GLU A 32 -9.11 -2.49 -14.86
CA GLU A 32 -10.57 -2.69 -14.90
C GLU A 32 -11.13 -3.38 -13.64
N GLN A 33 -10.31 -3.52 -12.58
CA GLN A 33 -10.73 -4.18 -11.34
C GLN A 33 -11.47 -3.18 -10.45
N PHE A 34 -12.67 -3.54 -10.00
CA PHE A 34 -13.50 -2.67 -9.16
C PHE A 34 -12.87 -2.28 -7.82
N HIS A 35 -11.92 -3.07 -7.30
CA HIS A 35 -11.14 -2.74 -6.10
C HIS A 35 -10.00 -1.75 -6.38
N ASN A 36 -9.78 -1.30 -7.62
CA ASN A 36 -8.81 -0.27 -7.92
C ASN A 36 -9.45 1.11 -7.67
N PRO A 37 -9.13 1.80 -6.56
CA PRO A 37 -9.76 3.08 -6.25
C PRO A 37 -9.37 4.18 -7.25
N LEU A 38 -8.23 4.04 -7.93
CA LEU A 38 -7.71 5.05 -8.85
C LEU A 38 -8.59 5.20 -10.10
N LEU A 39 -9.46 4.22 -10.38
CA LEU A 39 -10.50 4.32 -11.41
C LEU A 39 -11.47 5.49 -11.18
N ALA A 40 -11.70 5.85 -9.92
CA ALA A 40 -12.66 6.88 -9.54
C ALA A 40 -12.05 8.28 -9.44
N VAL A 41 -10.72 8.40 -9.43
CA VAL A 41 -9.99 9.66 -9.20
C VAL A 41 -9.67 10.30 -10.55
N ASP A 42 -10.27 11.46 -10.82
CA ASP A 42 -10.20 12.13 -12.13
C ASP A 42 -8.77 12.52 -12.52
N GLU A 43 -8.01 13.10 -11.58
CA GLU A 43 -6.64 13.54 -11.80
C GLU A 43 -5.65 12.40 -12.13
N ILE A 44 -6.04 11.15 -11.89
CA ILE A 44 -5.27 9.96 -12.23
C ILE A 44 -5.85 9.32 -13.50
N ARG A 45 -7.15 8.98 -13.50
CA ARG A 45 -7.79 8.20 -14.56
C ARG A 45 -7.80 8.89 -15.93
N ASN A 46 -7.88 10.22 -15.95
CA ASN A 46 -8.04 11.00 -17.17
C ASN A 46 -6.78 11.80 -17.56
N THR A 47 -5.62 11.46 -16.97
CA THR A 47 -4.33 12.10 -17.27
C THR A 47 -3.26 11.06 -17.64
N GLU A 48 -2.06 11.50 -18.01
CA GLU A 48 -0.91 10.62 -18.28
C GLU A 48 -0.49 9.79 -17.05
N ARG A 49 -0.93 10.17 -15.84
CA ARG A 49 -0.70 9.37 -14.62
C ARG A 49 -1.31 7.99 -14.69
N TRP A 50 -2.31 7.77 -15.55
CA TRP A 50 -2.88 6.45 -15.76
C TRP A 50 -1.85 5.46 -16.31
N ASP A 51 -0.79 5.92 -16.97
CA ASP A 51 0.31 5.07 -17.46
C ASP A 51 1.09 4.41 -16.32
N ASN A 52 1.02 4.94 -15.09
CA ASN A 52 1.60 4.34 -13.89
C ASN A 52 0.69 3.28 -13.24
N VAL A 53 -0.54 3.09 -13.74
CA VAL A 53 -1.47 2.03 -13.30
C VAL A 53 -1.28 0.83 -14.20
N ILE A 54 -0.43 -0.08 -13.77
CA ILE A 54 0.09 -1.17 -14.59
C ILE A 54 -0.32 -2.54 -14.07
N ASP A 55 -0.20 -3.55 -14.96
CA ASP A 55 -0.61 -4.91 -14.65
C ASP A 55 0.19 -5.46 -13.44
N PRO A 56 -0.47 -6.04 -12.42
CA PRO A 56 0.23 -6.55 -11.24
C PRO A 56 1.20 -7.69 -11.54
N GLU A 57 1.08 -8.37 -12.68
CA GLU A 57 2.06 -9.39 -13.12
C GLU A 57 3.44 -8.78 -13.41
N ARG A 58 3.50 -7.48 -13.75
CA ARG A 58 4.76 -6.74 -13.96
C ARG A 58 5.60 -6.61 -12.70
N PHE A 59 4.99 -6.61 -11.51
CA PHE A 59 5.70 -6.38 -10.25
C PHE A 59 6.85 -7.37 -10.04
N LEU A 60 6.63 -8.65 -10.37
CA LEU A 60 7.66 -9.69 -10.22
C LEU A 60 8.85 -9.47 -11.17
N GLU A 61 8.58 -8.99 -12.39
CA GLU A 61 9.61 -8.70 -13.38
C GLU A 61 10.44 -7.49 -12.94
N ASP A 62 9.77 -6.41 -12.54
CA ASP A 62 10.40 -5.17 -12.11
C ASP A 62 11.21 -5.39 -10.81
N ALA A 63 10.69 -6.19 -9.86
CA ALA A 63 11.41 -6.59 -8.63
C ALA A 63 12.67 -7.40 -8.93
N ALA A 64 12.59 -8.36 -9.86
CA ALA A 64 13.75 -9.17 -10.25
C ALA A 64 14.81 -8.36 -11.02
N ALA A 65 14.39 -7.32 -11.75
CA ALA A 65 15.27 -6.46 -12.54
C ALA A 65 15.91 -5.31 -11.73
N GLY A 66 15.40 -5.01 -10.52
CA GLY A 66 15.79 -3.81 -9.78
C GLY A 66 15.22 -2.54 -10.40
N GLU A 67 14.02 -2.64 -10.97
CA GLU A 67 13.32 -1.56 -11.68
C GLU A 67 12.07 -1.09 -10.93
N LEU A 68 11.87 -1.53 -9.69
CA LEU A 68 10.78 -1.03 -8.86
C LEU A 68 10.94 0.49 -8.64
N PRO A 69 9.85 1.26 -8.73
CA PRO A 69 9.88 2.68 -8.37
C PRO A 69 10.04 2.87 -6.87
N GLN A 70 10.38 4.09 -6.46
CA GLN A 70 10.57 4.45 -5.06
C GLN A 70 9.31 4.21 -4.21
N VAL A 71 8.11 4.34 -4.81
CA VAL A 71 6.84 3.99 -4.17
C VAL A 71 6.06 3.03 -5.06
N SER A 72 5.87 1.79 -4.59
CA SER A 72 5.10 0.76 -5.28
C SER A 72 3.85 0.39 -4.49
N TYR A 73 2.67 0.68 -5.05
CA TYR A 73 1.40 0.15 -4.53
C TYR A 73 1.06 -1.15 -5.24
N VAL A 74 0.79 -2.23 -4.51
CA VAL A 74 0.57 -3.56 -5.09
C VAL A 74 -0.78 -4.10 -4.66
N LEU A 75 -1.69 -4.25 -5.63
CA LEU A 75 -3.04 -4.77 -5.42
C LEU A 75 -3.18 -6.16 -6.06
N PRO A 76 -3.54 -7.20 -5.28
CA PRO A 76 -3.79 -8.52 -5.84
C PRO A 76 -4.93 -8.51 -6.85
N PRO A 77 -4.81 -9.27 -7.97
CA PRO A 77 -5.94 -9.51 -8.85
C PRO A 77 -7.12 -10.12 -8.09
N ALA A 78 -8.35 -9.74 -8.44
CA ALA A 78 -9.58 -10.13 -7.72
C ALA A 78 -9.83 -11.65 -7.57
N LYS A 79 -9.11 -12.50 -8.31
CA LYS A 79 -9.21 -13.97 -8.23
C LYS A 79 -8.24 -14.58 -7.22
N VAL A 80 -7.21 -13.84 -6.83
CA VAL A 80 -6.09 -14.30 -6.00
C VAL A 80 -5.83 -13.32 -4.85
N ASN A 81 -6.91 -12.77 -4.29
CA ASN A 81 -6.86 -11.92 -3.11
C ASN A 81 -7.44 -12.65 -1.89
N ASP A 82 -7.23 -12.07 -0.71
CA ASP A 82 -7.69 -12.62 0.57
C ASP A 82 -9.13 -12.23 0.90
N HIS A 83 -9.87 -11.59 -0.01
CA HIS A 83 -11.22 -11.14 0.27
C HIS A 83 -12.12 -12.34 0.62
N PRO A 84 -12.79 -12.31 1.79
CA PRO A 84 -13.62 -13.42 2.23
C PRO A 84 -14.82 -13.59 1.29
N HIS A 85 -14.93 -14.77 0.69
CA HIS A 85 -16.08 -15.12 -0.15
C HIS A 85 -16.34 -16.63 -0.07
N PRO A 86 -17.62 -17.07 -0.05
CA PRO A 86 -17.93 -18.50 -0.08
C PRO A 86 -17.20 -19.22 -1.22
N GLY A 87 -16.49 -20.29 -0.89
CA GLY A 87 -15.76 -21.09 -1.86
C GLY A 87 -14.40 -20.54 -2.30
N ARG A 88 -13.91 -19.45 -1.70
CA ARG A 88 -12.52 -18.98 -1.86
C ARG A 88 -11.66 -19.39 -0.67
N SER A 89 -10.41 -19.75 -0.96
CA SER A 89 -9.41 -20.08 0.05
C SER A 89 -8.48 -18.89 0.25
N LEU A 90 -8.27 -18.51 1.51
CA LEU A 90 -7.27 -17.49 1.89
C LEU A 90 -5.87 -17.88 1.43
N CYS A 91 -5.54 -19.18 1.44
CA CYS A 91 -4.24 -19.66 1.00
C CYS A 91 -3.89 -19.30 -0.46
N VAL A 92 -4.89 -19.02 -1.30
CA VAL A 92 -4.64 -18.59 -2.68
C VAL A 92 -4.07 -17.16 -2.71
N GLY A 93 -4.64 -16.25 -1.91
CA GLY A 93 -4.13 -14.89 -1.83
C GLY A 93 -2.86 -14.79 -1.00
N GLU A 94 -2.74 -15.56 0.08
CA GLU A 94 -1.48 -15.70 0.83
C GLU A 94 -0.33 -16.13 -0.08
N ASN A 95 -0.53 -17.18 -0.90
CA ASN A 95 0.49 -17.64 -1.85
C ASN A 95 0.86 -16.56 -2.88
N TRP A 96 -0.12 -15.77 -3.34
CA TRP A 96 0.15 -14.69 -4.28
C TRP A 96 0.98 -13.56 -3.63
N THR A 97 0.61 -13.15 -2.42
CA THR A 97 1.28 -12.11 -1.63
C THR A 97 2.71 -12.52 -1.30
N ILE A 98 2.93 -13.75 -0.82
CA ILE A 98 4.26 -14.28 -0.53
C ILE A 98 5.13 -14.34 -1.80
N GLY A 99 4.53 -14.59 -2.97
CA GLY A 99 5.25 -14.49 -4.24
C GLY A 99 5.83 -13.10 -4.49
N GLN A 100 5.08 -12.03 -4.20
CA GLN A 100 5.55 -10.65 -4.34
C GLN A 100 6.64 -10.32 -3.31
N VAL A 101 6.42 -10.68 -2.04
CA VAL A 101 7.38 -10.49 -0.95
C VAL A 101 8.71 -11.16 -1.26
N ASN A 102 8.68 -12.43 -1.65
CA ASN A 102 9.88 -13.18 -2.00
C ASN A 102 10.63 -12.58 -3.18
N ALA A 103 9.93 -12.03 -4.18
CA ALA A 103 10.57 -11.39 -5.33
C ALA A 103 11.35 -10.14 -4.93
N VAL A 104 10.81 -9.33 -4.01
CA VAL A 104 11.52 -8.16 -3.47
C VAL A 104 12.70 -8.60 -2.60
N MET A 105 12.49 -9.57 -1.71
CA MET A 105 13.54 -10.07 -0.80
C MET A 105 14.71 -10.73 -1.54
N GLN A 106 14.46 -11.38 -2.68
CA GLN A 106 15.50 -11.97 -3.53
C GLN A 106 16.02 -11.01 -4.59
N GLY A 107 15.43 -9.82 -4.70
CA GLY A 107 15.77 -8.81 -5.69
C GLY A 107 17.02 -8.02 -5.33
N PRO A 108 17.61 -7.29 -6.29
CA PRO A 108 18.83 -6.50 -6.09
C PRO A 108 18.65 -5.33 -5.11
N ASP A 109 17.41 -4.91 -4.84
CA ASP A 109 17.09 -3.75 -4.00
C ASP A 109 16.65 -4.10 -2.58
N TRP A 110 16.74 -5.37 -2.17
CA TRP A 110 16.32 -5.81 -0.82
C TRP A 110 16.90 -4.92 0.29
N GLU A 111 18.22 -4.68 0.27
CA GLU A 111 18.94 -3.88 1.29
C GLU A 111 18.39 -2.46 1.49
N ARG A 112 17.60 -1.95 0.54
CA ARG A 112 17.06 -0.59 0.53
C ARG A 112 15.54 -0.54 0.41
N THR A 113 14.86 -1.65 0.69
CA THR A 113 13.39 -1.76 0.56
C THR A 113 12.71 -2.00 1.91
N ALA A 114 11.54 -1.40 2.08
CA ALA A 114 10.59 -1.75 3.11
C ALA A 114 9.26 -2.16 2.47
N ILE A 115 8.75 -3.31 2.87
CA ILE A 115 7.49 -3.88 2.42
C ILE A 115 6.48 -3.72 3.55
N PHE A 116 5.32 -3.17 3.22
CA PHE A 116 4.19 -3.04 4.13
C PHE A 116 3.03 -3.86 3.58
N ILE A 117 2.52 -4.80 4.38
CA ILE A 117 1.37 -5.64 4.03
C ILE A 117 0.23 -5.26 4.97
N THR A 118 -0.90 -4.86 4.40
CA THR A 118 -2.13 -4.54 5.13
C THR A 118 -3.35 -5.00 4.33
N TRP A 119 -4.50 -5.03 4.99
CA TRP A 119 -5.80 -5.27 4.36
C TRP A 119 -6.56 -3.95 4.26
N ASP A 120 -7.43 -3.82 3.25
CA ASP A 120 -8.25 -2.64 3.01
C ASP A 120 -9.44 -2.54 3.98
N ASP A 121 -9.98 -3.69 4.39
CA ASP A 121 -10.99 -3.80 5.44
C ASP A 121 -10.87 -5.09 6.26
N PHE A 122 -11.72 -5.23 7.28
CA PHE A 122 -11.71 -6.31 8.27
C PHE A 122 -12.42 -7.61 7.81
N GLY A 123 -12.98 -7.62 6.61
CA GLY A 123 -13.61 -8.79 5.99
C GLY A 123 -14.88 -9.29 6.68
N GLY A 124 -15.43 -8.53 7.64
CA GLY A 124 -16.54 -9.02 8.48
C GLY A 124 -16.10 -9.97 9.61
N ILE A 125 -14.80 -10.15 9.84
CA ILE A 125 -14.25 -11.03 10.87
C ILE A 125 -14.29 -10.30 12.22
N TYR A 126 -14.68 -11.00 13.28
CA TYR A 126 -14.78 -10.40 14.61
C TYR A 126 -13.41 -9.93 15.13
N ASP A 127 -13.33 -8.67 15.53
CA ASP A 127 -12.28 -8.13 16.39
C ASP A 127 -12.87 -7.68 17.73
N HIS A 128 -12.11 -7.86 18.81
CA HIS A 128 -12.60 -7.58 20.16
C HIS A 128 -12.47 -6.12 20.58
N GLU A 129 -11.60 -5.35 19.92
CA GLU A 129 -11.37 -3.94 20.26
C GLU A 129 -12.46 -3.08 19.59
N PRO A 130 -13.21 -2.29 20.38
CA PRO A 130 -14.14 -1.33 19.81
C PRO A 130 -13.38 -0.28 18.97
N PRO A 131 -13.82 0.00 17.73
CA PRO A 131 -13.18 1.00 16.89
C PRO A 131 -13.12 2.39 17.57
N PRO A 132 -11.93 3.00 17.71
CA PRO A 132 -11.80 4.32 18.31
C PRO A 132 -12.60 5.39 17.56
N GLN A 133 -13.28 6.26 18.32
CA GLN A 133 -14.02 7.39 17.78
C GLN A 133 -13.11 8.63 17.79
N VAL A 134 -12.47 8.90 16.66
CA VAL A 134 -11.50 10.00 16.50
C VAL A 134 -12.07 11.22 15.77
N ASP A 135 -13.19 11.05 15.07
CA ASP A 135 -13.93 12.06 14.32
C ASP A 135 -15.40 11.58 14.15
N ASP A 136 -16.19 12.25 13.31
CA ASP A 136 -17.60 11.91 13.07
C ASP A 136 -17.83 10.50 12.46
N LEU A 137 -16.80 9.92 11.81
CA LEU A 137 -16.83 8.57 11.25
C LEU A 137 -16.09 7.57 12.15
N GLY A 138 -15.05 8.05 12.86
CA GLY A 138 -14.12 7.23 13.63
C GLY A 138 -13.16 6.42 12.76
N PHE A 139 -12.45 5.51 13.40
CA PHE A 139 -11.76 4.43 12.70
C PHE A 139 -12.72 3.26 12.41
N GLY A 140 -12.25 2.31 11.61
CA GLY A 140 -12.89 1.02 11.43
C GLY A 140 -12.38 -0.05 12.41
N PRO A 141 -12.91 -1.28 12.34
CA PRO A 141 -12.30 -2.43 12.99
C PRO A 141 -10.84 -2.59 12.54
N ARG A 142 -10.00 -3.12 13.41
CA ARG A 142 -8.57 -3.28 13.14
C ARG A 142 -8.33 -4.25 11.99
N VAL A 143 -7.29 -3.96 11.22
CA VAL A 143 -6.68 -4.85 10.23
C VAL A 143 -5.21 -5.08 10.61
N PRO A 144 -4.60 -6.22 10.25
CA PRO A 144 -3.18 -6.42 10.51
C PRO A 144 -2.31 -5.49 9.65
N LEU A 145 -1.17 -5.08 10.20
CA LEU A 145 -0.07 -4.45 9.48
C LEU A 145 1.19 -5.27 9.73
N ILE A 146 1.85 -5.69 8.65
CA ILE A 146 3.13 -6.41 8.71
C ILE A 146 4.16 -5.56 7.97
N VAL A 147 5.29 -5.30 8.62
CA VAL A 147 6.42 -4.57 8.04
C VAL A 147 7.61 -5.52 7.90
N ILE A 148 8.16 -5.60 6.69
CA ILE A 148 9.27 -6.49 6.33
C ILE A 148 10.34 -5.64 5.67
N SER A 149 11.54 -5.62 6.24
CA SER A 149 12.67 -4.85 5.74
C SER A 149 13.97 -5.34 6.39
N PRO A 150 15.14 -5.19 5.74
CA PRO A 150 16.42 -5.35 6.42
C PRO A 150 16.58 -4.44 7.64
N TRP A 151 15.82 -3.34 7.69
CA TRP A 151 15.89 -2.29 8.71
C TRP A 151 14.72 -2.32 9.70
N ALA A 152 13.76 -3.24 9.52
CA ALA A 152 12.66 -3.38 10.44
C ALA A 152 13.15 -4.00 11.76
N LYS A 153 12.57 -3.57 12.88
CA LYS A 153 12.85 -4.17 14.20
C LYS A 153 12.40 -5.64 14.19
N SER A 154 13.35 -6.57 14.32
CA SER A 154 13.05 -8.01 14.25
C SER A 154 12.27 -8.50 15.46
N GLY A 155 11.21 -9.31 15.23
CA GLY A 155 10.36 -9.87 16.28
C GLY A 155 9.61 -8.83 17.11
N HIS A 156 9.46 -7.61 16.59
CA HIS A 156 8.83 -6.50 17.30
C HIS A 156 7.32 -6.44 17.02
N ILE A 157 6.55 -6.22 18.09
CA ILE A 157 5.13 -5.87 18.00
C ILE A 157 5.04 -4.44 18.55
N SER A 158 4.55 -3.53 17.71
CA SER A 158 4.31 -2.14 18.11
C SER A 158 2.89 -1.98 18.64
N ASP A 159 2.76 -1.29 19.78
CA ASP A 159 1.47 -0.87 20.34
C ASP A 159 1.08 0.56 19.86
N THR A 160 1.89 1.17 18.98
CA THR A 160 1.58 2.46 18.36
C THR A 160 0.30 2.33 17.51
N THR A 161 -0.59 3.32 17.61
CA THR A 161 -1.80 3.35 16.79
C THR A 161 -1.46 3.82 15.38
N PHE A 162 -1.61 2.93 14.40
CA PHE A 162 -1.55 3.25 12.98
C PHE A 162 -2.94 3.16 12.34
N GLU A 163 -3.16 3.94 11.30
CA GLU A 163 -4.39 3.96 10.51
C GLU A 163 -4.06 4.21 9.03
N PHE A 164 -5.03 4.19 8.13
CA PHE A 164 -4.71 4.24 6.70
C PHE A 164 -4.00 5.53 6.25
N SER A 165 -4.22 6.67 6.90
CA SER A 165 -3.44 7.88 6.62
C SER A 165 -2.01 7.83 7.17
N SER A 166 -1.63 6.84 8.01
CA SER A 166 -0.23 6.61 8.39
C SER A 166 0.65 6.25 7.19
N PHE A 167 0.11 5.62 6.15
CA PHE A 167 0.85 5.37 4.91
C PHE A 167 1.18 6.66 4.16
N LEU A 168 0.28 7.66 4.23
CA LEU A 168 0.52 8.99 3.68
C LEU A 168 1.57 9.71 4.53
N ALA A 169 1.40 9.72 5.85
CA ALA A 169 2.35 10.33 6.79
C ALA A 169 3.78 9.77 6.65
N LEU A 170 3.92 8.46 6.40
CA LEU A 170 5.21 7.85 6.08
C LEU A 170 5.83 8.45 4.82
N GLN A 171 5.09 8.49 3.71
CA GLN A 171 5.57 9.07 2.44
C GLN A 171 5.88 10.56 2.58
N GLU A 172 5.05 11.29 3.31
CA GLU A 172 5.24 12.70 3.65
C GLU A 172 6.56 12.92 4.38
N SER A 173 6.82 12.10 5.40
CA SER A 173 8.05 12.17 6.20
C SER A 173 9.29 11.75 5.42
N LEU A 174 9.18 10.74 4.54
CA LEU A 174 10.30 10.23 3.73
C LEU A 174 10.71 11.19 2.61
N PHE A 175 9.74 11.89 2.01
CA PHE A 175 9.94 12.66 0.78
C PHE A 175 9.74 14.17 0.93
N ASP A 176 9.60 14.65 2.17
CA ASP A 176 9.39 16.08 2.49
C ASP A 176 8.15 16.65 1.77
N ILE A 177 7.04 15.90 1.81
CA ILE A 177 5.75 16.28 1.23
C ILE A 177 4.84 16.85 2.32
N GLU A 178 4.19 17.98 2.04
CA GLU A 178 3.19 18.55 2.95
C GLU A 178 1.95 17.67 3.08
N PRO A 179 1.42 17.45 4.30
CA PRO A 179 0.22 16.66 4.53
C PRO A 179 -0.98 17.08 3.67
N LEU A 180 -1.70 16.10 3.13
CA LEU A 180 -2.83 16.36 2.24
C LEU A 180 -4.05 16.89 3.00
N THR A 181 -4.24 16.45 4.24
CA THR A 181 -5.40 16.75 5.08
C THR A 181 -5.01 17.05 6.53
N HIS A 182 -5.99 17.05 7.44
CA HIS A 182 -5.72 17.05 8.87
C HIS A 182 -5.49 15.62 9.40
N ARG A 183 -5.92 14.58 8.69
CA ARG A 183 -5.86 13.21 9.21
C ARG A 183 -4.44 12.65 9.11
N ASP A 184 -3.88 12.65 7.91
CA ASP A 184 -2.46 12.34 7.64
C ASP A 184 -1.50 13.17 8.49
N ARG A 185 -1.73 14.49 8.62
CA ARG A 185 -0.92 15.40 9.45
C ARG A 185 -0.79 14.95 10.91
N ASN A 186 -1.80 14.26 11.44
CA ASN A 186 -1.83 13.80 12.83
C ASN A 186 -1.66 12.28 12.96
N ALA A 187 -1.42 11.57 11.86
CA ALA A 187 -1.16 10.14 11.86
C ALA A 187 0.31 9.85 12.23
N ASN A 188 0.56 8.68 12.82
CA ASN A 188 1.94 8.22 13.06
C ASN A 188 2.56 7.76 11.73
N ASP A 189 3.81 8.12 11.47
CA ASP A 189 4.53 7.92 10.20
C ASP A 189 5.19 6.53 10.05
N MET A 190 5.00 5.62 11.01
CA MET A 190 5.57 4.26 11.03
C MET A 190 7.11 4.18 11.09
N LEU A 191 7.84 5.29 11.20
CA LEU A 191 9.30 5.26 11.26
C LEU A 191 9.82 4.63 12.57
N ASP A 192 8.99 4.62 13.61
CA ASP A 192 9.27 3.92 14.88
C ASP A 192 9.36 2.38 14.73
N LEU A 193 8.93 1.81 13.60
CA LEU A 193 9.02 0.38 13.31
C LEU A 193 10.42 -0.06 12.85
N PHE A 194 11.31 0.89 12.57
CA PHE A 194 12.64 0.65 12.03
C PHE A 194 13.74 0.91 13.06
N ASP A 195 14.84 0.21 12.92
CA ASP A 195 16.12 0.48 13.57
C ASP A 195 17.15 0.72 12.45
N PHE A 196 17.47 1.98 12.17
CA PHE A 196 18.41 2.34 11.11
C PHE A 196 19.88 2.31 11.57
N ASP A 197 20.13 2.02 12.85
CA ASP A 197 21.48 1.85 13.40
C ASP A 197 21.93 0.37 13.38
N GLN A 198 21.03 -0.57 13.05
CA GLN A 198 21.35 -2.01 12.96
C GLN A 198 22.11 -2.37 11.67
N GLU A 199 22.67 -3.58 11.60
CA GLU A 199 23.12 -4.13 10.30
C GLU A 199 21.91 -4.65 9.50
N PRO A 200 21.84 -4.40 8.18
CA PRO A 200 20.71 -4.84 7.37
C PRO A 200 20.55 -6.36 7.45
N LEU A 201 19.34 -6.81 7.77
CA LEU A 201 19.03 -8.23 7.89
C LEU A 201 18.95 -8.91 6.51
N ASP A 202 19.46 -10.13 6.44
CA ASP A 202 19.30 -11.00 5.28
C ASP A 202 17.81 -11.37 5.05
N PRO A 203 17.43 -11.72 3.81
CA PRO A 203 16.13 -12.33 3.49
C PRO A 203 15.78 -13.58 4.31
#